data_AF-A0A151P069-F1
#
_entry.id   AF-A0A151P069-F1
#
_cell.length_a   1.000
_cell.length_b   1.000
_cell.length_c   1.000
_cell.angle_alpha   90.00
_cell.angle_beta   90.00
_cell.angle_gamma   90.00
#
_symmetry.space_group_name_H-M   'P 1'
#
loop_
_entity.id
_entity.type
_entity.pdbx_description
1 polymer ?
#
loop_
_entity_poly.entity_id
_entity_poly.type
_entity_poly.pdbx_seq_one_letter_code
_entity_poly.pdbx_strand_id
1 'polypeptide(L)'
;MVGKGVEHDGCPPVSPGQHFIERFRSVLIQRTREVNSVLDDLRTDILSQEQYDAIRSKGTKQEQMRELYDLLPGWDQERKDRVYKTLKKHNESLIHELHGK
;
A
#
# COMPACT_ATOMS: atom_id res chain seq x y z
N MET A 1 3.14 37.76 17.51
CA MET A 1 4.24 36.98 16.89
C MET A 1 4.65 35.90 17.89
N VAL A 2 4.00 34.74 17.85
CA VAL A 2 4.35 33.51 18.58
C VAL A 2 3.72 32.42 17.73
N GLY A 3 4.37 31.38 17.24
CA GLY A 3 5.72 30.85 17.35
C GLY A 3 5.58 29.48 16.70
N LYS A 4 6.32 29.21 15.63
CA LYS A 4 6.27 27.90 14.96
C LYS A 4 6.90 26.85 15.88
N GLY A 5 6.20 25.74 16.07
CA GLY A 5 6.67 24.53 16.72
C GLY A 5 5.91 23.35 16.12
N VAL A 6 6.36 22.91 14.95
CA VAL A 6 6.01 21.62 14.38
C VAL A 6 6.75 20.56 15.17
N GLU A 7 6.09 19.95 16.14
CA GLU A 7 6.59 18.74 16.78
C GLU A 7 5.72 17.59 16.26
N HIS A 8 6.25 16.94 15.23
CA HIS A 8 5.76 15.65 14.74
C HIS A 8 6.01 14.62 15.84
N ASP A 9 5.00 14.39 16.66
CA ASP A 9 4.96 13.29 17.62
C ASP A 9 4.88 11.95 16.87
N GLY A 10 5.71 11.01 17.31
CA GLY A 10 5.64 9.60 16.92
C GLY A 10 6.47 9.20 15.71
N CYS A 11 7.75 8.87 15.94
CA CYS A 11 8.32 7.74 15.22
C CYS A 11 7.45 6.52 15.61
N PRO A 12 6.65 5.93 14.69
CA PRO A 12 5.80 4.82 15.10
C PRO A 12 6.74 3.68 15.52
N PRO A 13 6.48 3.03 16.67
CA PRO A 13 7.21 1.83 17.03
C PRO A 13 7.08 0.87 15.86
N VAL A 14 8.19 0.28 15.41
CA VAL A 14 8.14 -0.84 14.47
C VAL A 14 7.43 -1.99 15.17
N SER A 15 6.10 -1.99 15.05
CA SER A 15 5.21 -2.88 15.78
C SER A 15 5.48 -4.32 15.34
N PRO A 16 5.64 -5.27 16.27
CA PRO A 16 5.68 -6.69 15.98
C PRO A 16 4.28 -7.16 15.51
N GLY A 17 3.97 -6.88 14.25
CA GLY A 17 2.66 -7.11 13.63
C GLY A 17 2.60 -6.68 12.17
N GLN A 18 3.75 -6.55 11.51
CA GLN A 18 3.86 -6.08 10.14
C GLN A 18 3.10 -7.03 9.19
N HIS A 19 2.07 -6.51 8.51
CA HIS A 19 1.29 -7.32 7.57
C HIS A 19 2.18 -7.87 6.46
N PHE A 20 1.78 -8.99 5.86
CA PHE A 20 2.47 -9.59 4.71
C PHE A 20 2.80 -8.56 3.61
N ILE A 21 1.85 -7.69 3.30
CA ILE A 21 2.00 -6.64 2.27
C ILE A 21 3.02 -5.57 2.67
N GLU A 22 3.20 -5.31 3.96
CA GLU A 22 4.20 -4.37 4.48
C GLU A 22 5.58 -5.03 4.50
N ARG A 23 5.66 -6.32 4.87
CA ARG A 23 6.90 -7.10 4.88
C ARG A 23 7.48 -7.27 3.49
N PHE A 24 6.64 -7.53 2.50
CA PHE A 24 7.03 -7.73 1.10
C PHE A 24 6.79 -6.50 0.21
N ARG A 25 6.62 -5.31 0.80
CA ARG A 25 6.37 -4.03 0.11
C ARG A 25 7.27 -3.88 -1.12
N SER A 26 8.58 -4.01 -0.94
CA SER A 26 9.56 -3.80 -2.03
C SER A 26 9.36 -4.78 -3.19
N VAL A 27 9.10 -6.06 -2.89
CA VAL A 27 8.93 -7.08 -3.93
C VAL A 27 7.60 -6.88 -4.64
N LEU A 28 6.52 -6.57 -3.91
CA LEU A 28 5.21 -6.28 -4.49
C LEU A 28 5.27 -5.05 -5.40
N ILE A 29 5.92 -3.97 -4.97
CA ILE A 29 6.11 -2.77 -5.81
C ILE A 29 6.84 -3.10 -7.12
N GLN A 30 7.86 -3.96 -7.09
CA GLN A 30 8.66 -4.26 -8.27
C GLN A 30 8.06 -5.35 -9.17
N ARG A 31 7.39 -6.35 -8.60
CA ARG A 31 6.93 -7.54 -9.31
C ARG A 31 5.44 -7.49 -9.68
N THR A 32 4.64 -6.64 -9.05
CA THR A 32 3.24 -6.45 -9.47
C THR A 32 3.22 -5.76 -10.83
N ARG A 33 2.81 -6.50 -11.87
CA ARG A 33 2.68 -6.00 -13.25
C ARG A 33 1.32 -5.36 -13.48
N GLU A 34 0.32 -5.89 -12.78
CA GLU A 34 -1.12 -5.56 -12.85
C GLU A 34 -1.51 -4.45 -11.85
N VAL A 35 -0.70 -3.39 -11.71
CA VAL A 35 -0.95 -2.31 -10.74
C VAL A 35 -2.28 -1.59 -11.00
N ASN A 36 -2.61 -1.30 -12.27
CA ASN A 36 -3.86 -0.63 -12.60
C ASN A 36 -5.08 -1.46 -12.17
N SER A 37 -5.06 -2.77 -12.42
CA SER A 37 -6.13 -3.70 -12.04
C SER A 37 -6.28 -3.77 -10.51
N VAL A 38 -5.15 -3.81 -9.78
CA VAL A 38 -5.15 -3.76 -8.31
C VAL A 38 -5.72 -2.42 -7.81
N LEU A 39 -5.33 -1.29 -8.38
CA LEU A 39 -5.83 0.03 -7.97
C LEU A 39 -7.32 0.22 -8.27
N ASP A 40 -7.83 -0.37 -9.35
CA ASP A 40 -9.25 -0.28 -9.71
C ASP A 40 -10.15 -1.07 -8.73
N ASP A 41 -9.77 -2.29 -8.36
CA ASP A 41 -10.43 -3.07 -7.30
C ASP A 41 -10.36 -2.29 -5.97
N LEU A 42 -9.21 -1.69 -5.65
CA LEU A 42 -9.02 -0.90 -4.42
C LEU A 42 -9.79 0.42 -4.43
N ARG A 43 -10.03 1.07 -5.57
CA ARG A 43 -10.86 2.28 -5.69
C ARG A 43 -12.28 2.07 -5.21
N THR A 44 -12.81 0.86 -5.40
CA THR A 44 -14.20 0.56 -5.05
C THR A 44 -14.37 0.29 -3.56
N ASP A 45 -13.32 -0.21 -2.90
CA ASP A 45 -13.42 -0.80 -1.55
C ASP A 45 -12.61 -0.01 -0.49
N ILE A 46 -11.47 0.58 -0.86
CA ILE A 46 -10.49 1.14 0.09
C ILE A 46 -10.13 2.60 -0.21
N LEU A 47 -9.84 2.93 -1.47
CA LEU A 47 -9.32 4.23 -1.88
C LEU A 47 -10.46 5.20 -2.17
N SER A 48 -10.39 6.39 -1.56
CA SER A 48 -11.23 7.50 -1.99
C SER A 48 -10.83 7.99 -3.38
N GLN A 49 -11.73 8.68 -4.08
CA GLN A 49 -11.47 9.22 -5.42
C GLN A 49 -10.20 10.10 -5.47
N GLU A 50 -9.96 10.91 -4.44
CA GLU A 50 -8.78 11.77 -4.33
C GLU A 50 -7.48 10.95 -4.16
N GLN A 51 -7.49 9.96 -3.27
CA GLN A 51 -6.34 9.06 -3.08
C GLN A 51 -6.03 8.28 -4.35
N TYR A 52 -7.07 7.76 -5.01
CA TYR A 52 -6.94 7.06 -6.27
C TYR A 52 -6.34 7.97 -7.35
N ASP A 53 -6.80 9.20 -7.48
CA ASP A 53 -6.28 10.15 -8.47
C ASP A 53 -4.82 10.52 -8.18
N ALA A 54 -4.48 10.78 -6.90
CA ALA A 54 -3.11 11.06 -6.47
C ALA A 54 -2.15 9.90 -6.77
N ILE A 55 -2.59 8.66 -6.53
CA ILE A 55 -1.82 7.47 -6.88
C ILE A 55 -1.72 7.35 -8.39
N ARG A 56 -2.84 7.42 -9.13
CA ARG A 56 -2.87 7.26 -10.59
C ARG A 56 -2.04 8.32 -11.32
N SER A 57 -1.94 9.51 -10.75
CA SER A 57 -1.13 10.63 -11.25
C SER A 57 0.38 10.33 -11.29
N LYS A 58 0.85 9.30 -10.57
CA LYS A 58 2.25 8.87 -10.65
C LYS A 58 2.61 8.35 -12.04
N GLY A 59 3.80 8.71 -12.51
CA GLY A 59 4.27 8.40 -13.86
C GLY A 59 4.56 6.93 -14.12
N THR A 60 4.90 6.16 -13.08
CA THR A 60 5.22 4.73 -13.21
C THR A 60 4.40 3.87 -12.26
N LYS A 61 4.09 2.63 -12.68
CA LYS A 61 3.35 1.64 -11.88
C LYS A 61 3.99 1.39 -10.50
N GLN A 62 5.32 1.44 -10.45
CA GLN A 62 6.09 1.25 -9.22
C GLN A 62 5.90 2.43 -8.26
N GLU A 63 5.88 3.66 -8.77
CA GLU A 63 5.59 4.84 -7.95
C GLU A 63 4.14 4.84 -7.47
N GLN A 64 3.20 4.42 -8.32
CA GLN A 64 1.80 4.25 -7.93
C GLN A 64 1.66 3.29 -6.74
N MET A 65 2.28 2.12 -6.83
CA MET A 65 2.31 1.17 -5.71
C MET A 65 3.00 1.79 -4.50
N ARG A 66 4.16 2.44 -4.66
CA ARG A 66 4.88 3.05 -3.53
C ARG A 66 3.99 4.01 -2.74
N GLU A 67 3.22 4.85 -3.43
CA GLU A 67 2.29 5.80 -2.84
C GLU A 67 1.12 5.09 -2.13
N LEU A 68 0.57 4.03 -2.73
CA LEU A 68 -0.41 3.17 -2.09
C LEU A 68 0.11 2.61 -0.75
N TYR A 69 1.34 2.11 -0.72
CA TYR A 69 1.96 1.60 0.51
C TYR A 69 2.28 2.69 1.53
N ASP A 70 2.41 3.95 1.13
CA ASP A 70 2.66 5.07 2.04
C ASP A 70 1.41 5.43 2.86
N LEU A 71 0.23 5.10 2.34
CA LEU A 71 -1.06 5.27 3.00
C LEU A 71 -1.39 4.14 4.00
N LEU A 72 -0.73 2.98 3.88
CA LEU A 72 -0.93 1.81 4.77
C LEU A 72 -0.78 2.07 6.28
N PRO A 73 0.17 2.89 6.78
CA PRO A 73 0.23 3.21 8.20
C PRO A 73 -1.06 3.89 8.70
N GLY A 74 -1.81 4.57 7.83
CA GLY A 74 -3.11 5.16 8.15
C GLY A 74 -4.30 4.21 7.95
N TRP A 75 -4.09 2.93 7.60
CA TRP A 75 -5.14 1.98 7.26
C TRP A 75 -5.32 0.90 8.32
N ASP A 76 -6.58 0.55 8.60
CA ASP A 76 -6.95 -0.54 9.49
C ASP A 76 -6.56 -1.92 8.95
N GLN A 77 -6.47 -2.90 9.85
CA GLN A 77 -6.16 -4.30 9.54
C GLN A 77 -7.05 -4.87 8.41
N GLU A 78 -8.35 -4.52 8.40
CA GLU A 78 -9.29 -4.94 7.36
C GLU A 78 -8.90 -4.40 5.97
N ARG A 79 -8.50 -3.13 5.92
CA ARG A 79 -8.05 -2.50 4.67
C ARG A 79 -6.76 -3.15 4.16
N LYS A 80 -5.83 -3.45 5.07
CA LYS A 80 -4.59 -4.18 4.74
C LYS A 80 -4.90 -5.59 4.23
N ASP A 81 -5.88 -6.28 4.80
CA ASP A 81 -6.31 -7.60 4.35
C ASP A 81 -6.95 -7.56 2.95
N ARG A 82 -7.71 -6.51 2.64
CA ARG A 82 -8.28 -6.27 1.30
C ARG A 82 -7.22 -6.02 0.24
N VAL A 83 -6.18 -5.25 0.56
CA VAL A 83 -5.01 -5.08 -0.33
C VAL A 83 -4.35 -6.42 -0.61
N TYR A 84 -4.12 -7.21 0.43
CA TYR A 84 -3.57 -8.56 0.28
C TYR A 84 -4.44 -9.45 -0.62
N LYS A 85 -5.76 -9.48 -0.39
CA LYS A 85 -6.71 -10.23 -1.22
C LYS A 85 -6.69 -9.80 -2.68
N THR A 86 -6.66 -8.49 -2.92
CA THR A 86 -6.61 -7.92 -4.28
C THR A 86 -5.29 -8.29 -4.97
N LEU A 87 -4.16 -8.13 -4.27
CA LEU A 87 -2.86 -8.53 -4.79
C LEU A 87 -2.82 -10.03 -5.09
N LYS A 88 -3.39 -10.87 -4.22
CA LYS A 88 -3.50 -12.32 -4.43
C LYS A 88 -4.40 -12.69 -5.59
N LYS A 89 -5.50 -11.98 -5.80
CA LYS A 89 -6.41 -12.18 -6.94
C LYS A 89 -5.73 -11.91 -8.27
N HIS A 90 -4.95 -10.82 -8.37
CA HIS A 90 -4.30 -10.43 -9.63
C HIS A 90 -2.89 -10.99 -9.82
N ASN A 91 -2.22 -11.37 -8.74
CA ASN A 91 -0.82 -11.80 -8.72
C ASN A 91 -0.68 -13.05 -7.83
N GLU A 92 -1.57 -14.03 -8.00
CA GLU A 92 -1.59 -15.24 -7.17
C GLU A 92 -0.23 -15.93 -7.12
N SER A 93 0.44 -16.01 -8.28
CA SER A 93 1.72 -16.67 -8.46
C SER A 93 2.81 -15.95 -7.67
N LEU A 94 2.77 -14.62 -7.66
CA LEU A 94 3.68 -13.79 -6.87
C LEU A 94 3.43 -13.97 -5.37
N ILE A 95 2.16 -13.96 -4.94
CA ILE A 95 1.84 -14.16 -3.52
C ILE A 95 2.26 -15.55 -3.04
N HIS A 96 2.05 -16.58 -3.87
CA HIS A 96 2.48 -17.94 -3.55
C HIS A 96 4.01 -18.04 -3.44
N GLU A 97 4.75 -17.44 -4.37
CA GLU A 97 6.23 -17.35 -4.34
C GLU A 97 6.72 -16.67 -3.05
N LEU A 98 6.05 -15.59 -2.63
CA LEU A 98 6.40 -14.83 -1.44
C LEU A 98 6.03 -15.55 -0.13
N HIS A 99 5.00 -16.39 -0.12
CA HIS A 99 4.61 -17.19 1.06
C HIS A 99 5.54 -18.39 1.29
N GLY A 100 6.17 -18.90 0.23
CA GLY A 100 7.14 -19.99 0.33
C GLY A 100 8.55 -19.58 0.78
N LYS A 101 8.73 -18.32 1.21
CA LYS A 101 10.04 -17.70 1.44
C LYS A 101 10.32 -17.34 2.90
#